data_AF-A0A382MPN1-F1
#
_entry.id   AF-A0A382MPN1-F1
#
_cell.length_a   1.000
_cell.length_b   1.000
_cell.length_c   1.000
_cell.angle_alpha   90.00
_cell.angle_beta   90.00
_cell.angle_gamma   90.00
#
_symmetry.space_group_name_H-M   'P 1'
#
loop_
_entity.id
_entity.type
_entity.pdbx_description
1 polymer ?
#
loop_
_entity_poly.entity_id
_entity_poly.type
_entity_poly.pdbx_seq_one_letter_code
_entity_poly.pdbx_strand_id
1 'polypeptide(L)'
;MSQHTPSAQSPRLIDADAHNYTSSMDDLLPHLSKRWQAYVQQGGYKLSGVSLYPKIYAQAARRDAIPSEGGIAGSDPDFAREQLLDEWNIDLAILNPLIGVPQIKNPELAVAMMRAVNDWTASRWLDHDPRWRGSILIHPGFPEASAEEIRRWASDRRFVQTLLMARSSTPYGKRELDPIYKVASDAGLPIGIHFGGGGDVPITAVGWPSYYIEDHTGMVQAFEGHVISLVCEGTFAKFPDL
;
A
#
# COMPACT_ATOMS: atom_id res chain seq x y z
N MET A 1 -44.14 10.37 12.82
CA MET A 1 -43.42 10.97 11.69
C MET A 1 -42.12 10.20 11.54
N SER A 2 -42.08 9.23 10.62
CA SER A 2 -40.88 8.42 10.37
C SER A 2 -39.93 9.27 9.51
N GLN A 3 -38.77 9.63 10.07
CA GLN A 3 -37.74 10.32 9.31
C GLN A 3 -37.15 9.32 8.31
N HIS A 4 -37.31 9.60 7.02
CA HIS A 4 -36.59 8.89 5.97
C HIS A 4 -35.12 9.29 6.08
N THR A 5 -34.29 8.38 6.57
CA THR A 5 -32.84 8.47 6.38
C THR A 5 -32.60 8.36 4.88
N PRO A 6 -31.93 9.32 4.22
CA PRO A 6 -31.61 9.21 2.81
C PRO A 6 -30.76 7.95 2.60
N SER A 7 -31.13 7.08 1.66
CA SER A 7 -30.25 6.01 1.21
C SER A 7 -28.96 6.66 0.70
N ALA A 8 -27.80 6.24 1.21
CA ALA A 8 -26.51 6.70 0.69
C ALA A 8 -26.51 6.51 -0.84
N GLN A 9 -26.35 7.62 -1.59
CA GLN A 9 -26.23 7.52 -3.04
C GLN A 9 -24.97 6.71 -3.36
N SER A 10 -25.05 5.80 -4.33
CA SER A 10 -23.87 5.10 -4.84
C SER A 10 -22.83 6.13 -5.32
N PRO A 11 -21.53 5.93 -5.02
CA PRO A 11 -20.48 6.84 -5.48
C PRO A 11 -20.48 6.89 -7.01
N ARG A 12 -20.30 8.08 -7.58
CA ARG A 12 -20.29 8.34 -9.03
C ARG A 12 -18.85 8.33 -9.57
N LEU A 13 -17.88 8.76 -8.78
CA LEU A 13 -16.46 8.76 -9.11
C LEU A 13 -15.63 8.20 -7.96
N ILE A 14 -14.93 7.11 -8.23
CA ILE A 14 -13.96 6.50 -7.31
C ILE A 14 -12.57 6.67 -7.91
N ASP A 15 -11.68 7.35 -7.19
CA ASP A 15 -10.26 7.31 -7.47
C ASP A 15 -9.66 6.03 -6.88
N ALA A 16 -9.24 5.11 -7.74
CA ALA A 16 -8.74 3.82 -7.32
C ALA A 16 -7.29 3.86 -6.81
N ASP A 17 -6.60 5.00 -6.95
CA ASP A 17 -5.18 5.11 -6.63
C ASP A 17 -4.76 6.51 -6.16
N ALA A 18 -4.90 6.73 -4.86
CA ALA A 18 -4.35 7.88 -4.15
C ALA A 18 -3.22 7.43 -3.22
N HIS A 19 -2.26 8.32 -2.94
CA HIS A 19 -1.12 7.99 -2.09
C HIS A 19 -1.08 8.82 -0.82
N ASN A 20 -1.04 8.13 0.33
CA ASN A 20 -0.66 8.71 1.60
C ASN A 20 0.80 8.36 1.93
N TYR A 21 1.55 9.35 2.37
CA TYR A 21 2.93 9.24 2.81
C TYR A 21 3.08 9.71 4.25
N THR A 22 3.96 9.08 5.01
CA THR A 22 4.37 9.62 6.31
C THR A 22 5.20 10.88 6.10
N SER A 23 4.98 11.89 6.94
CA SER A 23 5.86 13.06 7.05
C SER A 23 7.25 12.67 7.56
N SER A 24 7.32 11.69 8.46
CA SER A 24 8.56 11.15 9.03
C SER A 24 8.33 9.81 9.75
N MET A 25 9.38 9.23 10.33
CA MET A 25 9.26 8.07 11.23
C MET A 25 8.32 8.31 12.42
N ASP A 26 8.18 9.56 12.86
CA ASP A 26 7.42 9.92 14.05
C ASP A 26 5.93 9.64 13.89
N ASP A 27 5.43 9.59 12.65
CA ASP A 27 4.06 9.18 12.35
C ASP A 27 3.80 7.71 12.67
N LEU A 28 4.82 6.86 12.61
CA LEU A 28 4.69 5.41 12.84
C LEU A 28 5.11 5.00 14.26
N LEU A 29 5.96 5.78 14.93
CA LEU A 29 6.44 5.47 16.29
C LEU A 29 5.31 5.17 17.30
N PRO A 30 4.19 5.92 17.34
CA PRO A 30 3.08 5.62 18.26
C PRO A 30 2.46 4.24 18.07
N HIS A 31 2.53 3.69 16.86
CA HIS A 31 1.96 2.40 16.49
C HIS A 31 2.94 1.21 16.69
N LEU A 32 4.16 1.49 17.13
CA LEU A 32 5.18 0.49 17.41
C LEU A 32 5.22 0.14 18.90
N SER A 33 5.60 -1.11 19.21
CA SER A 33 5.88 -1.51 20.60
C SER A 33 7.10 -0.76 21.15
N LYS A 34 7.24 -0.70 22.49
CA LYS A 34 8.38 -0.02 23.13
C LYS A 34 9.75 -0.56 22.69
N ARG A 35 9.85 -1.87 22.42
CA ARG A 35 11.05 -2.49 21.82
C ARG A 35 11.39 -1.87 20.47
N TRP A 36 10.40 -1.75 19.58
CA TRP A 36 10.62 -1.22 18.23
C TRP A 36 10.81 0.29 18.20
N GLN A 37 10.13 1.05 19.07
CA GLN A 37 10.40 2.48 19.28
C GLN A 37 11.88 2.69 19.66
N ALA A 38 12.38 1.95 20.65
CA ALA A 38 13.79 2.03 21.06
C ALA A 38 14.74 1.63 19.93
N TYR A 39 14.45 0.54 19.21
CA TYR A 39 15.27 0.10 18.08
C TYR A 39 15.37 1.17 16.98
N VAL A 40 14.24 1.76 16.57
CA VAL A 40 14.20 2.80 15.52
C VAL A 40 14.98 4.04 15.95
N GLN A 41 14.75 4.52 17.18
CA GLN A 41 15.37 5.74 17.70
C GLN A 41 16.88 5.58 17.91
N GLN A 42 17.30 4.48 18.54
CA GLN A 42 18.71 4.23 18.83
C GLN A 42 19.50 3.82 17.59
N GLY A 43 18.87 3.05 16.69
CA GLY A 43 19.47 2.62 15.43
C GLY A 43 19.47 3.70 14.33
N GLY A 44 18.78 4.83 14.54
CA GLY A 44 18.63 5.88 13.53
C GLY A 44 17.91 5.40 12.28
N TYR A 45 17.01 4.41 12.41
CA TYR A 45 16.31 3.83 11.28
C TYR A 45 15.45 4.89 10.59
N LYS A 46 15.48 4.90 9.25
CA LYS A 46 14.66 5.77 8.41
C LYS A 46 13.88 4.92 7.42
N LEU A 47 12.62 5.29 7.16
CA LEU A 47 11.86 4.67 6.08
C LEU A 47 12.53 4.95 4.74
N SER A 48 12.66 3.90 3.94
CA SER A 48 12.93 4.04 2.51
C SER A 48 11.62 4.20 1.75
N GLY A 49 11.65 5.00 0.70
CA GLY A 49 10.62 4.95 -0.33
C GLY A 49 10.70 3.66 -1.15
N VAL A 50 9.70 3.42 -1.98
CA VAL A 50 9.66 2.23 -2.85
C VAL A 50 10.42 2.37 -4.17
N SER A 51 11.16 3.47 -4.40
CA SER A 51 11.90 3.73 -5.65
C SER A 51 13.38 3.47 -5.47
N LEU A 52 13.99 2.67 -6.35
CA LEU A 52 15.43 2.39 -6.36
C LEU A 52 16.22 3.42 -7.17
N TYR A 53 15.57 4.08 -8.14
CA TYR A 53 16.18 5.05 -9.04
C TYR A 53 15.67 6.47 -8.72
N PRO A 54 16.53 7.50 -8.91
CA PRO A 54 16.13 8.88 -8.71
C PRO A 54 15.09 9.30 -9.76
N LYS A 55 13.97 9.81 -9.27
CA LYS A 55 12.90 10.40 -10.09
C LYS A 55 13.25 11.84 -10.44
N ILE A 56 12.66 12.37 -11.52
CA ILE A 56 12.77 13.80 -11.87
C ILE A 56 12.22 14.70 -10.75
N TYR A 57 11.14 14.27 -10.10
CA TYR A 57 10.57 14.90 -8.92
C TYR A 57 10.41 13.88 -7.79
N ALA A 58 10.66 14.29 -6.55
CA ALA A 58 10.44 13.46 -5.38
C ALA A 58 8.99 12.92 -5.37
N GLN A 59 8.82 11.65 -4.97
CA GLN A 59 7.55 10.90 -5.05
C GLN A 59 6.93 10.78 -6.46
N ALA A 60 7.50 11.37 -7.52
CA ALA A 60 6.79 11.70 -8.77
C ALA A 60 5.58 12.63 -8.54
N ALA A 61 5.60 13.40 -7.45
CA ALA A 61 4.53 14.31 -7.10
C ALA A 61 4.49 15.53 -8.02
N ARG A 62 3.29 16.08 -8.20
CA ARG A 62 3.11 17.44 -8.74
C ARG A 62 3.75 18.45 -7.79
N ARG A 63 4.28 19.55 -8.32
CA ARG A 63 4.95 20.58 -7.51
C ARG A 63 3.99 21.31 -6.57
N ASP A 64 2.72 21.41 -6.95
CA ASP A 64 1.66 22.00 -6.14
C ASP A 64 1.00 21.00 -5.19
N ALA A 65 1.48 19.75 -5.13
CA ALA A 65 1.01 18.75 -4.16
C ALA A 65 1.76 18.80 -2.82
N ILE A 66 2.72 19.71 -2.69
CA ILE A 66 3.41 19.98 -1.42
C ILE A 66 2.58 21.03 -0.66
N PRO A 67 2.21 20.79 0.61
CA PRO A 67 1.51 21.79 1.43
C PRO A 67 2.26 23.13 1.46
N SER A 68 1.54 24.24 1.63
CA SER A 68 2.12 25.59 1.62
C SER A 68 3.17 25.81 2.71
N GLU A 69 2.99 25.15 3.86
CA GLU A 69 3.94 25.16 4.98
C GLU A 69 5.18 24.27 4.72
N GLY A 70 5.26 23.62 3.56
CA GLY A 70 6.29 22.65 3.20
C GLY A 70 5.93 21.21 3.61
N GLY A 71 6.91 20.31 3.48
CA GLY A 71 6.76 18.90 3.88
C GLY A 71 6.73 17.93 2.70
N ILE A 72 6.03 16.81 2.88
CA ILE A 72 5.95 15.71 1.92
C ILE A 72 4.60 15.74 1.22
N ALA A 73 4.60 15.62 -0.10
CA ALA A 73 3.35 15.51 -0.85
C ALA A 73 2.56 14.27 -0.41
N GLY A 74 1.28 14.44 -0.15
CA GLY A 74 0.42 13.36 0.38
C GLY A 74 0.69 13.00 1.84
N SER A 75 1.33 13.86 2.65
CA SER A 75 1.48 13.60 4.10
C SER A 75 0.45 14.28 4.99
N ASP A 76 -0.37 15.19 4.44
CA ASP A 76 -1.42 15.88 5.16
C ASP A 76 -2.80 15.48 4.59
N PRO A 77 -3.67 14.82 5.38
CA PRO A 77 -4.98 14.39 4.92
C PRO A 77 -5.95 15.54 4.66
N ASP A 78 -5.85 16.67 5.37
CA ASP A 78 -6.70 17.85 5.11
C ASP A 78 -6.33 18.48 3.78
N PHE A 79 -5.05 18.70 3.55
CA PHE A 79 -4.57 19.27 2.29
C PHE A 79 -4.86 18.35 1.10
N ALA A 80 -4.64 17.04 1.25
CA ALA A 80 -4.96 16.07 0.21
C ALA A 80 -6.46 16.00 -0.08
N ARG A 81 -7.33 16.11 0.93
CA ARG A 81 -8.78 16.19 0.75
C ARG A 81 -9.15 17.40 -0.10
N GLU A 82 -8.65 18.59 0.25
CA GLU A 82 -8.94 19.82 -0.49
C GLU A 82 -8.47 19.72 -1.95
N GLN A 83 -7.23 19.29 -2.18
CA GLN A 83 -6.63 19.27 -3.51
C GLN A 83 -7.16 18.15 -4.41
N LEU A 84 -7.56 17.01 -3.85
CA LEU A 84 -8.01 15.84 -4.61
C LEU A 84 -9.53 15.69 -4.52
N LEU A 85 -10.06 15.49 -3.32
CA LEU A 85 -11.46 15.13 -3.14
C LEU A 85 -12.42 16.28 -3.45
N ASP A 86 -12.12 17.47 -2.92
CA ASP A 86 -13.01 18.63 -3.04
C ASP A 86 -12.88 19.27 -4.43
N GLU A 87 -11.65 19.57 -4.89
CA GLU A 87 -11.40 20.21 -6.20
C GLU A 87 -11.97 19.39 -7.37
N TRP A 88 -11.85 18.06 -7.33
CA TRP A 88 -12.26 17.18 -8.43
C TRP A 88 -13.61 16.48 -8.19
N ASN A 89 -14.30 16.80 -7.10
CA ASN A 89 -15.56 16.17 -6.68
C ASN A 89 -15.46 14.62 -6.68
N ILE A 90 -14.38 14.09 -6.10
CA ILE A 90 -14.20 12.63 -5.97
C ILE A 90 -15.02 12.14 -4.77
N ASP A 91 -15.88 11.16 -5.01
CA ASP A 91 -16.76 10.62 -3.97
C ASP A 91 -16.00 9.71 -3.00
N LEU A 92 -15.07 8.91 -3.53
CA LEU A 92 -14.20 8.02 -2.75
C LEU A 92 -12.81 7.96 -3.38
N ALA A 93 -11.77 7.88 -2.55
CA ALA A 93 -10.40 7.63 -3.02
C ALA A 93 -9.73 6.52 -2.21
N ILE A 94 -9.07 5.59 -2.88
CA ILE A 94 -8.39 4.45 -2.26
C ILE A 94 -6.92 4.78 -2.03
N LEU A 95 -6.53 4.83 -0.75
CA LEU A 95 -5.19 5.10 -0.29
C LEU A 95 -4.30 3.86 -0.40
N ASN A 96 -3.23 4.00 -1.18
CA ASN A 96 -2.17 3.02 -1.38
C ASN A 96 -0.87 3.52 -0.72
N PRO A 97 -0.58 3.14 0.53
CA PRO A 97 0.63 3.58 1.23
C PRO A 97 1.87 2.93 0.62
N LEU A 98 2.60 3.70 -0.20
CA LEU A 98 3.82 3.26 -0.88
C LEU A 98 5.06 3.37 0.00
N ILE A 99 4.98 2.79 1.20
CA ILE A 99 6.05 2.78 2.20
C ILE A 99 6.89 1.51 2.01
N GLY A 100 8.22 1.63 2.06
CA GLY A 100 9.19 0.57 1.75
C GLY A 100 9.24 -0.61 2.72
N VAL A 101 8.14 -0.96 3.40
CA VAL A 101 8.05 -2.10 4.32
C VAL A 101 8.55 -3.41 3.70
N PRO A 102 8.21 -3.75 2.44
CA PRO A 102 8.74 -4.96 1.80
C PRO A 102 10.26 -5.03 1.63
N GLN A 103 10.97 -3.91 1.84
CA GLN A 103 12.43 -3.84 1.74
C GLN A 103 13.14 -4.09 3.08
N ILE A 104 12.39 -4.13 4.18
CA ILE A 104 12.96 -4.29 5.52
C ILE A 104 13.51 -5.70 5.68
N LYS A 105 14.83 -5.80 5.88
CA LYS A 105 15.52 -7.09 5.97
C LYS A 105 15.34 -7.79 7.32
N ASN A 106 15.08 -7.06 8.40
CA ASN A 106 14.78 -7.65 9.70
C ASN A 106 13.32 -8.13 9.71
N PRO A 107 13.03 -9.44 9.79
CA PRO A 107 11.67 -9.97 9.67
C PRO A 107 10.69 -9.44 10.71
N GLU A 108 11.11 -9.37 11.97
CA GLU A 108 10.20 -8.92 13.03
C GLU A 108 9.91 -7.42 12.91
N LEU A 109 10.91 -6.62 12.49
CA LEU A 109 10.71 -5.20 12.22
C LEU A 109 9.80 -4.99 11.01
N ALA A 110 9.94 -5.79 9.96
CA ALA A 110 9.11 -5.71 8.76
C ALA A 110 7.63 -5.94 9.10
N VAL A 111 7.34 -6.98 9.89
CA VAL A 111 5.97 -7.26 10.37
C VAL A 111 5.47 -6.14 11.28
N ALA A 112 6.28 -5.65 12.22
CA ALA A 112 5.89 -4.55 13.09
C ALA A 112 5.59 -3.26 12.31
N MET A 113 6.39 -2.95 11.28
CA MET A 113 6.21 -1.76 10.46
C MET A 113 5.01 -1.88 9.52
N MET A 114 4.76 -3.05 8.95
CA MET A 114 3.54 -3.35 8.19
C MET A 114 2.29 -3.01 9.01
N ARG A 115 2.22 -3.53 10.24
CA ARG A 115 1.09 -3.27 11.15
C ARG A 115 0.99 -1.78 11.50
N ALA A 116 2.12 -1.14 11.81
CA ALA A 116 2.17 0.28 12.14
C ALA A 116 1.68 1.18 10.99
N VAL A 117 2.03 0.87 9.74
CA VAL A 117 1.55 1.61 8.57
C VAL A 117 0.05 1.49 8.40
N ASN A 118 -0.52 0.31 8.60
CA ASN A 118 -1.97 0.11 8.51
C ASN A 118 -2.70 0.83 9.66
N ASP A 119 -2.18 0.76 10.89
CA ASP A 119 -2.72 1.49 12.05
C ASP A 119 -2.67 3.01 11.84
N TRP A 120 -1.55 3.51 11.31
CA TRP A 120 -1.39 4.92 10.96
C TRP A 120 -2.36 5.33 9.85
N THR A 121 -2.50 4.53 8.79
CA THR A 121 -3.44 4.81 7.71
C THR A 121 -4.87 4.89 8.25
N ALA A 122 -5.28 3.94 9.09
CA ALA A 122 -6.60 3.95 9.71
C ALA A 122 -6.82 5.21 10.56
N SER A 123 -5.93 5.48 11.51
CA SER A 123 -6.11 6.55 12.50
C SER A 123 -5.87 7.97 11.96
N ARG A 124 -4.95 8.15 11.00
CA ARG A 124 -4.61 9.47 10.47
C ARG A 124 -5.43 9.84 9.25
N TRP A 125 -5.80 8.88 8.41
CA TRP A 125 -6.46 9.14 7.13
C TRP A 125 -7.90 8.66 7.10
N LEU A 126 -8.17 7.39 7.46
CA LEU A 126 -9.54 6.85 7.37
C LEU A 126 -10.47 7.40 8.46
N ASP A 127 -9.94 7.84 9.60
CA ASP A 127 -10.69 8.57 10.63
C ASP A 127 -10.91 10.05 10.26
N HIS A 128 -10.14 10.58 9.31
CA HIS A 128 -10.12 12.02 8.99
C HIS A 128 -11.26 12.45 8.07
N ASP A 129 -11.51 11.71 6.98
CA ASP A 129 -12.62 11.97 6.06
C ASP A 129 -13.25 10.65 5.60
N PRO A 130 -14.58 10.49 5.69
CA PRO A 130 -15.27 9.24 5.33
C PRO A 130 -15.25 8.93 3.83
N ARG A 131 -14.67 9.79 2.99
CA ARG A 131 -14.43 9.53 1.56
C ARG A 131 -13.14 8.77 1.31
N TRP A 132 -12.20 8.76 2.26
CA TRP A 132 -11.01 7.93 2.15
C TRP A 132 -11.36 6.45 2.35
N ARG A 133 -10.81 5.61 1.47
CA ARG A 133 -10.74 4.16 1.62
C ARG A 133 -9.27 3.76 1.67
N GLY A 134 -8.96 2.62 2.28
CA GLY A 134 -7.59 2.17 2.47
C GLY A 134 -7.31 0.84 1.80
N SER A 135 -6.06 0.66 1.41
CA SER A 135 -5.51 -0.65 1.10
C SER A 135 -4.72 -1.17 2.30
N ILE A 136 -4.91 -2.45 2.64
CA ILE A 136 -4.13 -3.12 3.69
C ILE A 136 -2.76 -3.44 3.12
N LEU A 137 -1.73 -2.73 3.57
CA LEU A 137 -0.34 -3.05 3.21
C LEU A 137 0.03 -4.41 3.79
N ILE A 138 0.50 -5.31 2.93
CA ILE A 138 0.95 -6.64 3.31
C ILE A 138 2.37 -6.91 2.82
N HIS A 139 3.01 -7.94 3.36
CA HIS A 139 4.39 -8.31 3.03
C HIS A 139 4.45 -9.73 2.43
N PRO A 140 4.75 -9.89 1.13
CA PRO A 140 4.71 -11.21 0.48
C PRO A 140 5.74 -12.20 1.02
N GLY A 141 6.87 -11.71 1.56
CA GLY A 141 7.86 -12.54 2.25
C GLY A 141 7.43 -13.09 3.62
N PHE A 142 6.29 -12.63 4.17
CA PHE A 142 5.73 -13.13 5.43
C PHE A 142 4.23 -13.47 5.27
N PRO A 143 3.89 -14.54 4.54
CA PRO A 143 2.50 -14.84 4.17
C PRO A 143 1.56 -15.03 5.35
N GLU A 144 1.99 -15.76 6.39
CA GLU A 144 1.15 -15.99 7.58
C GLU A 144 0.89 -14.71 8.37
N ALA A 145 1.92 -13.90 8.59
CA ALA A 145 1.78 -12.61 9.28
C ALA A 145 0.91 -11.63 8.46
N SER A 146 1.01 -11.67 7.13
CA SER A 146 0.15 -10.90 6.23
C SER A 146 -1.30 -11.38 6.28
N ALA A 147 -1.53 -12.69 6.29
CA ALA A 147 -2.85 -13.27 6.43
C ALA A 147 -3.50 -12.88 7.77
N GLU A 148 -2.75 -12.88 8.87
CA GLU A 148 -3.21 -12.36 10.17
C GLU A 148 -3.57 -10.88 10.11
N GLU A 149 -2.78 -10.08 9.39
CA GLU A 149 -3.04 -8.65 9.25
C GLU A 149 -4.30 -8.37 8.41
N ILE A 150 -4.54 -9.14 7.36
CA ILE A 150 -5.79 -9.06 6.59
C ILE A 150 -6.97 -9.43 7.50
N ARG A 151 -6.88 -10.52 8.27
CA ARG A 151 -7.96 -10.89 9.22
C ARG A 151 -8.24 -9.77 10.24
N ARG A 152 -7.19 -9.08 10.70
CA ARG A 152 -7.31 -7.99 11.67
C ARG A 152 -8.16 -6.83 11.14
N TRP A 153 -8.02 -6.51 9.84
CA TRP A 153 -8.71 -5.39 9.21
C TRP A 153 -9.95 -5.76 8.41
N ALA A 154 -10.20 -7.05 8.16
CA ALA A 154 -11.31 -7.52 7.33
C ALA A 154 -12.70 -7.01 7.77
N SER A 155 -12.90 -6.71 9.06
CA SER A 155 -14.16 -6.16 9.56
C SER A 155 -14.30 -4.65 9.39
N ASP A 156 -13.19 -3.92 9.20
CA ASP A 156 -13.21 -2.48 8.94
C ASP A 156 -13.45 -2.23 7.45
N ARG A 157 -14.71 -1.90 7.12
CA ARG A 157 -15.19 -1.70 5.75
C ARG A 157 -14.58 -0.47 5.04
N ARG A 158 -13.74 0.31 5.73
CA ARG A 158 -12.97 1.40 5.11
C ARG A 158 -11.74 0.87 4.39
N PHE A 159 -11.21 -0.28 4.81
CA PHE A 159 -10.25 -1.02 4.01
C PHE A 159 -10.97 -1.83 2.93
N VAL A 160 -10.58 -1.64 1.67
CA VAL A 160 -11.32 -2.16 0.51
C VAL A 160 -10.51 -3.08 -0.40
N GLN A 161 -9.20 -3.17 -0.16
CA GLN A 161 -8.31 -4.10 -0.87
C GLN A 161 -7.07 -4.40 -0.02
N THR A 162 -6.31 -5.40 -0.41
CA THR A 162 -4.93 -5.60 0.06
C THR A 162 -3.94 -4.98 -0.94
N LEU A 163 -2.73 -4.64 -0.50
CA LEU A 163 -1.72 -3.99 -1.33
C LEU A 163 -0.42 -4.80 -1.38
N LEU A 164 -0.06 -5.21 -2.59
CA LEU A 164 1.24 -5.75 -2.95
C LEU A 164 1.95 -4.82 -3.94
N MET A 165 3.27 -4.97 -4.02
CA MET A 165 4.11 -4.20 -4.94
C MET A 165 4.56 -5.07 -6.11
N ALA A 166 4.55 -4.54 -7.34
CA ALA A 166 4.88 -5.31 -8.53
C ALA A 166 6.31 -5.87 -8.51
N ARG A 167 7.30 -5.14 -7.98
CA ARG A 167 8.64 -5.67 -7.80
C ARG A 167 8.67 -6.58 -6.58
N SER A 168 8.89 -7.87 -6.85
CA SER A 168 8.99 -8.93 -5.87
C SER A 168 10.11 -9.90 -6.25
N SER A 169 10.78 -10.49 -5.27
CA SER A 169 11.74 -11.58 -5.48
C SER A 169 11.07 -12.91 -5.84
N THR A 170 9.75 -12.98 -5.71
CA THR A 170 8.98 -14.22 -5.84
C THR A 170 7.71 -13.95 -6.64
N PRO A 171 7.41 -14.74 -7.69
CA PRO A 171 6.16 -14.63 -8.44
C PRO A 171 4.94 -14.92 -7.56
N TYR A 172 3.85 -14.20 -7.78
CA TYR A 172 2.70 -14.23 -6.87
C TYR A 172 1.80 -15.47 -6.95
N GLY A 173 1.94 -16.34 -7.95
CA GLY A 173 1.22 -17.62 -7.95
C GLY A 173 1.77 -18.68 -6.99
N LYS A 174 2.92 -18.42 -6.36
CA LYS A 174 3.61 -19.41 -5.51
C LYS A 174 2.77 -19.83 -4.30
N ARG A 175 2.72 -21.14 -4.02
CA ARG A 175 1.87 -21.75 -2.98
C ARG A 175 2.12 -21.18 -1.59
N GLU A 176 3.33 -20.69 -1.34
CA GLU A 176 3.71 -20.00 -0.11
C GLU A 176 2.81 -18.79 0.18
N LEU A 177 2.22 -18.17 -0.86
CA LEU A 177 1.31 -17.02 -0.75
C LEU A 177 -0.17 -17.43 -0.57
N ASP A 178 -0.50 -18.71 -0.67
CA ASP A 178 -1.88 -19.22 -0.48
C ASP A 178 -2.55 -18.76 0.83
N PRO A 179 -1.83 -18.62 1.98
CA PRO A 179 -2.44 -18.08 3.20
C PRO A 179 -3.02 -16.66 3.03
N ILE A 180 -2.38 -15.81 2.22
CA ILE A 180 -2.86 -14.45 1.92
C ILE A 180 -4.14 -14.54 1.09
N TYR A 181 -4.11 -15.30 0.00
CA TYR A 181 -5.22 -15.43 -0.94
C TYR A 181 -6.45 -16.04 -0.30
N LYS A 182 -6.26 -17.06 0.52
CA LYS A 182 -7.34 -17.68 1.29
C LYS A 182 -8.10 -16.64 2.11
N VAL A 183 -7.37 -15.88 2.94
CA VAL A 183 -7.99 -14.90 3.83
C VAL A 183 -8.60 -13.74 3.05
N ALA A 184 -7.93 -13.24 2.01
CA ALA A 184 -8.44 -12.17 1.18
C ALA A 184 -9.76 -12.58 0.48
N SER A 185 -9.80 -13.79 -0.07
CA SER A 185 -11.00 -14.37 -0.69
C SER A 185 -12.13 -14.58 0.35
N ASP A 186 -11.83 -15.17 1.51
CA ASP A 186 -12.80 -15.35 2.61
C ASP A 186 -13.38 -14.01 3.11
N ALA A 187 -12.58 -12.94 3.06
CA ALA A 187 -12.98 -11.59 3.47
C ALA A 187 -13.64 -10.77 2.34
N GLY A 188 -13.68 -11.27 1.10
CA GLY A 188 -14.14 -10.52 -0.06
C GLY A 188 -13.29 -9.29 -0.37
N LEU A 189 -11.99 -9.36 -0.09
CA LEU A 189 -11.02 -8.29 -0.33
C LEU A 189 -10.19 -8.59 -1.57
N PRO A 190 -10.23 -7.75 -2.62
CA PRO A 190 -9.37 -7.91 -3.79
C PRO A 190 -7.89 -7.70 -3.43
N ILE A 191 -7.01 -8.26 -4.27
CA ILE A 191 -5.57 -8.03 -4.21
C ILE A 191 -5.19 -6.92 -5.20
N GLY A 192 -4.83 -5.75 -4.69
CA GLY A 192 -4.22 -4.69 -5.47
C GLY A 192 -2.72 -4.94 -5.65
N ILE A 193 -2.24 -4.90 -6.89
CA ILE A 193 -0.81 -4.92 -7.22
C ILE A 193 -0.44 -3.56 -7.77
N HIS A 194 0.40 -2.82 -7.05
CA HIS A 194 0.78 -1.46 -7.38
C HIS A 194 2.21 -1.38 -7.93
N PHE A 195 2.49 -0.37 -8.76
CA PHE A 195 3.85 -0.05 -9.20
C PHE A 195 4.81 0.12 -8.02
N GLY A 196 6.06 -0.33 -8.22
CA GLY A 196 7.13 -0.12 -7.27
C GLY A 196 7.42 -1.39 -6.48
N GLY A 197 7.86 -1.22 -5.24
CA GLY A 197 8.47 -2.27 -4.45
C GLY A 197 9.98 -2.27 -4.57
N GLY A 198 10.61 -3.17 -3.84
CA GLY A 198 12.04 -3.37 -3.89
C GLY A 198 12.35 -4.85 -3.95
N GLY A 199 13.62 -5.17 -4.00
CA GLY A 199 14.06 -6.55 -4.04
C GLY A 199 15.53 -6.61 -4.37
N ASP A 200 16.13 -7.75 -4.09
CA ASP A 200 17.52 -8.02 -4.42
C ASP A 200 17.65 -8.57 -5.85
N VAL A 201 16.62 -8.35 -6.69
CA VAL A 201 16.51 -8.87 -8.06
C VAL A 201 16.23 -7.75 -9.07
N PRO A 202 16.80 -7.83 -10.28
CA PRO A 202 16.47 -6.92 -11.36
C PRO A 202 15.01 -7.09 -11.80
N ILE A 203 14.41 -6.01 -12.31
CA ILE A 203 13.03 -6.05 -12.84
C ILE A 203 12.92 -6.69 -14.22
N THR A 204 14.04 -6.79 -14.93
CA THR A 204 14.10 -7.42 -16.25
C THR A 204 14.85 -8.74 -16.16
N ALA A 205 14.53 -9.68 -17.06
CA ALA A 205 15.22 -10.95 -17.17
C ALA A 205 16.70 -10.82 -17.62
N VAL A 206 17.11 -9.63 -18.08
CA VAL A 206 18.47 -9.34 -18.59
C VAL A 206 19.27 -8.41 -17.69
N GLY A 207 18.80 -8.15 -16.46
CA GLY A 207 19.55 -7.42 -15.45
C GLY A 207 18.95 -6.05 -15.08
N TRP A 208 19.76 -5.26 -14.39
CA TRP A 208 19.36 -3.97 -13.83
C TRP A 208 19.39 -2.86 -14.90
N PRO A 209 18.31 -2.06 -15.04
CA PRO A 209 18.33 -0.88 -15.89
C PRO A 209 19.28 0.20 -15.34
N SER A 210 19.67 1.14 -16.19
CA SER A 210 20.54 2.26 -15.79
C SER A 210 19.75 3.49 -15.35
N TYR A 211 18.63 3.78 -16.01
CA TYR A 211 17.87 5.01 -15.81
C TYR A 211 16.47 4.75 -15.27
N TYR A 212 15.90 5.74 -14.54
CA TYR A 212 14.54 5.66 -14.03
C TYR A 212 13.49 5.41 -15.13
N ILE A 213 13.67 5.96 -16.34
CA ILE A 213 12.72 5.73 -17.43
C ILE A 213 12.71 4.26 -17.90
N GLU A 214 13.88 3.61 -17.91
CA GLU A 214 13.99 2.17 -18.19
C GLU A 214 13.34 1.35 -17.08
N ASP A 215 13.62 1.71 -15.81
CA ASP A 215 13.06 1.05 -14.63
C ASP A 215 11.53 1.17 -14.55
N HIS A 216 11.02 2.38 -14.76
CA HIS A 216 9.60 2.70 -14.67
C HIS A 216 8.81 2.04 -15.81
N THR A 217 9.29 2.17 -17.05
CA THR A 217 8.65 1.57 -18.23
C THR A 217 8.78 0.05 -18.21
N GLY A 218 9.91 -0.47 -17.74
CA GLY A 218 10.18 -1.91 -17.63
C GLY A 218 9.32 -2.65 -16.60
N MET A 219 8.69 -1.94 -15.65
CA MET A 219 7.86 -2.55 -14.60
C MET A 219 6.70 -3.38 -15.17
N VAL A 220 6.24 -3.10 -16.38
CA VAL A 220 5.23 -3.91 -17.08
C VAL A 220 5.59 -5.40 -17.12
N GLN A 221 6.88 -5.73 -17.25
CA GLN A 221 7.35 -7.12 -17.28
C GLN A 221 7.09 -7.85 -15.96
N ALA A 222 7.15 -7.15 -14.83
CA ALA A 222 6.84 -7.74 -13.54
C ALA A 222 5.33 -8.00 -13.38
N PHE A 223 4.50 -7.07 -13.86
CA PHE A 223 3.05 -7.28 -13.90
C PHE A 223 2.68 -8.48 -14.77
N GLU A 224 3.26 -8.59 -15.98
CA GLU A 224 3.09 -9.75 -16.87
C GLU A 224 3.49 -11.05 -16.15
N GLY A 225 4.65 -11.05 -15.49
CA GLY A 225 5.15 -12.20 -14.74
C GLY A 225 4.20 -12.63 -13.61
N HIS A 226 3.62 -11.69 -12.87
CA HIS A 226 2.66 -11.99 -11.81
C HIS A 226 1.35 -12.54 -12.35
N VAL A 227 0.80 -11.96 -13.41
CA VAL A 227 -0.44 -12.48 -14.03
C VAL A 227 -0.23 -13.91 -14.53
N ILE A 228 0.86 -14.16 -15.27
CA ILE A 228 1.20 -15.51 -15.75
C ILE A 228 1.35 -16.47 -14.55
N SER A 229 2.05 -16.05 -13.50
CA SER A 229 2.26 -16.89 -12.33
C SER A 229 0.95 -17.23 -11.62
N LEU A 230 0.10 -16.25 -11.35
CA LEU A 230 -1.18 -16.46 -10.67
C LEU A 230 -2.09 -17.43 -11.44
N VAL A 231 -2.15 -17.28 -12.77
CA VAL A 231 -2.94 -18.15 -13.65
C VAL A 231 -2.35 -19.56 -13.71
N CYS A 232 -1.06 -19.70 -14.04
CA CYS A 232 -0.43 -21.01 -14.25
C CYS A 232 -0.31 -21.84 -12.96
N GLU A 233 -0.16 -21.20 -11.80
CA GLU A 233 -0.15 -21.87 -10.49
C GLU A 233 -1.58 -22.16 -9.95
N GLY A 234 -2.61 -21.81 -10.73
CA GLY A 234 -4.01 -22.12 -10.43
C GLY A 234 -4.60 -21.32 -9.27
N THR A 235 -4.09 -20.11 -9.00
CA THR A 235 -4.52 -19.29 -7.85
C THR A 235 -6.03 -19.04 -7.88
N PHE A 236 -6.56 -18.61 -9.02
CA PHE A 236 -8.01 -18.37 -9.21
C PHE A 236 -8.85 -19.67 -9.24
N ALA A 237 -8.23 -20.83 -9.46
CA ALA A 237 -8.92 -22.11 -9.32
C ALA A 237 -9.01 -22.57 -7.85
N LYS A 238 -7.98 -22.25 -7.04
CA LYS A 238 -7.95 -22.50 -5.60
C LYS A 238 -8.85 -21.53 -4.83
N PHE A 239 -8.92 -20.27 -5.28
CA PHE A 239 -9.64 -19.17 -4.64
C PHE A 239 -10.53 -18.48 -5.70
N PRO A 240 -11.71 -19.03 -6.01
CA PRO A 240 -12.54 -18.58 -7.12
C PRO A 240 -13.22 -17.22 -6.90
N ASP A 241 -13.33 -16.77 -5.65
CA ASP A 241 -13.93 -15.47 -5.28
C ASP A 241 -12.85 -14.38 -5.08
N LEU A 242 -11.60 -14.65 -5.45
CA LEU A 242 -10.46 -13.72 -5.38
C LEU A 242 -10.39 -12.79 -6.60
#